data_AF-A0A212DE24-F1
#
_entry.id   AF-A0A212DE24-F1
#
_cell.length_a   1.000
_cell.length_b   1.000
_cell.length_c   1.000
_cell.angle_alpha   90.00
_cell.angle_beta   90.00
_cell.angle_gamma   90.00
#
_symmetry.space_group_name_H-M   'P 1'
#
loop_
_entity.id
_entity.type
_entity.pdbx_description
1 polymer ?
#
loop_
_entity_poly.entity_id
_entity_poly.type
_entity_poly.pdbx_seq_one_letter_code
_entity_poly.pdbx_strand_id
1 'polypeptide(L)'
;MAASIVRRLGPLVAGRGLRLRGGCVCNQSFKRSFATERRDRNLLYEHAREGYSALPQLDMEPLCAYPEDAARALELRKGELRSKDLPGIDPQYQSLRARGREIRKQLTLLYPKEAQLEEQFYLRALRLPNQTHPDVVSTHGQQGPPGPCPVPPSL
;
A
#
# COMPACT_ATOMS: atom_id res chain seq x y z
N MET A 1 -6.15 -21.67 -13.44
CA MET A 1 -6.35 -21.22 -12.04
C MET A 1 -6.53 -19.71 -12.07
N ALA A 2 -7.76 -19.22 -11.89
CA ALA A 2 -8.09 -17.79 -11.99
C ALA A 2 -8.31 -17.21 -10.58
N ALA A 3 -7.54 -16.18 -10.22
CA ALA A 3 -7.71 -15.45 -8.96
C ALA A 3 -8.38 -14.10 -9.24
N SER A 4 -9.65 -14.00 -8.85
CA SER A 4 -10.47 -12.79 -8.92
C SER A 4 -10.16 -11.90 -7.72
N ILE A 5 -9.78 -10.64 -7.96
CA ILE A 5 -9.58 -9.63 -6.91
C ILE A 5 -10.72 -8.62 -7.02
N VAL A 6 -11.74 -8.79 -6.19
CA VAL A 6 -12.86 -7.84 -6.07
C VAL A 6 -12.38 -6.62 -5.30
N ARG A 7 -12.22 -5.50 -6.01
CA ARG A 7 -12.02 -4.15 -5.45
C ARG A 7 -13.33 -3.72 -4.77
N ARG A 8 -13.33 -3.60 -3.44
CA ARG A 8 -14.47 -3.08 -2.68
C ARG A 8 -14.49 -1.54 -2.77
N LEU A 9 -15.46 -1.03 -3.51
CA LEU A 9 -15.90 0.38 -3.47
C LEU A 9 -16.48 0.68 -2.08
N GLY A 10 -15.93 1.66 -1.37
CA GLY A 10 -16.53 2.20 -0.16
C GLY A 10 -17.52 3.32 -0.50
N PRO A 11 -18.76 3.32 0.01
CA PRO A 11 -19.68 4.40 -0.28
C PRO A 11 -19.54 5.55 0.72
N LEU A 12 -19.66 6.76 0.18
CA LEU A 12 -19.73 8.04 0.86
C LEU A 12 -21.04 8.20 1.65
N VAL A 13 -20.88 8.68 2.88
CA VAL A 13 -21.73 9.59 3.69
C VAL A 13 -23.27 9.55 3.48
N ALA A 14 -23.97 9.27 4.58
CA ALA A 14 -25.27 9.90 4.85
C ALA A 14 -25.36 10.25 6.35
N GLY A 15 -25.31 11.54 6.67
CA GLY A 15 -25.59 12.05 8.00
C GLY A 15 -27.09 11.98 8.30
N ARG A 16 -27.44 11.54 9.51
CA ARG A 16 -28.73 11.82 10.15
C ARG A 16 -28.51 11.91 11.66
N GLY A 17 -28.61 13.12 12.18
CA GLY A 17 -28.65 13.39 13.60
C GLY A 17 -30.02 12.99 14.17
N LEU A 18 -30.00 12.24 15.26
CA LEU A 18 -31.09 12.16 16.23
C LEU A 18 -30.45 12.10 17.62
N ARG A 19 -30.51 13.21 18.35
CA ARG A 19 -30.24 13.23 19.79
C ARG A 19 -31.40 12.50 20.47
N LEU A 20 -31.13 11.31 21.01
CA LEU A 20 -31.98 10.70 22.02
C LEU A 20 -31.20 10.64 23.35
N ARG A 21 -31.92 11.09 24.35
CA ARG A 21 -31.54 11.43 25.72
C ARG A 21 -31.48 10.14 26.56
N GLY A 22 -30.44 10.00 27.39
CA GLY A 22 -30.45 9.10 28.55
C GLY A 22 -29.66 7.80 28.39
N GLY A 23 -28.71 7.60 29.30
CA GLY A 23 -27.97 6.37 29.49
C GLY A 23 -26.46 6.56 29.28
N CYS A 24 -25.73 6.78 30.37
CA CYS A 24 -24.28 6.66 30.34
C CYS A 24 -23.93 5.18 30.20
N VAL A 25 -23.87 4.68 28.96
CA VAL A 25 -23.26 3.38 28.67
C VAL A 25 -21.77 3.62 28.70
N CYS A 26 -21.19 3.59 29.90
CA CYS A 26 -19.76 3.45 30.07
C CYS A 26 -19.36 2.18 29.29
N ASN A 27 -18.68 2.40 28.16
CA ASN A 27 -18.19 1.34 27.29
C ASN A 27 -17.48 0.31 28.15
N GLN A 28 -18.04 -0.89 28.17
CA GLN A 28 -17.39 -2.08 28.69
C GLN A 28 -16.31 -2.46 27.66
N SER A 29 -15.33 -1.58 27.46
CA SER A 29 -14.10 -1.91 26.78
C SER A 29 -13.49 -3.05 27.58
N PHE A 30 -13.53 -4.24 26.98
CA PHE A 30 -12.90 -5.47 27.44
C PHE A 30 -11.79 -5.16 28.44
N LYS A 31 -11.95 -5.64 29.68
CA LYS A 31 -10.96 -5.55 30.74
C LYS A 31 -9.65 -6.24 30.30
N ARG A 32 -8.85 -5.57 29.46
CA ARG A 32 -7.41 -5.80 29.38
C ARG A 32 -6.87 -5.23 30.68
N SER A 33 -6.32 -6.10 31.51
CA SER A 33 -5.63 -5.74 32.74
C SER A 33 -4.45 -4.81 32.38
N PHE A 34 -4.68 -3.50 32.48
CA PHE A 34 -3.70 -2.45 32.17
C PHE A 34 -2.41 -2.52 33.01
N ALA A 35 -2.42 -3.27 34.11
CA ALA A 35 -1.38 -3.23 35.13
C ALA A 35 -0.17 -4.14 34.87
N THR A 36 -0.27 -5.18 34.02
CA THR A 36 0.82 -6.18 33.88
C THR A 36 1.37 -6.33 32.47
N GLU A 37 0.61 -6.05 31.41
CA GLU A 37 1.05 -6.24 30.01
C GLU A 37 1.81 -5.02 29.43
N ARG A 38 1.83 -3.89 30.14
CA ARG A 38 2.24 -2.57 29.59
C ARG A 38 3.69 -2.15 29.86
N ARG A 39 4.52 -2.98 30.48
CA ARG A 39 5.82 -2.50 30.99
C ARG A 39 6.79 -2.02 29.91
N ASP A 40 6.67 -2.52 28.68
CA ASP A 40 7.63 -2.18 27.61
C ASP A 40 7.05 -1.24 26.53
N ARG A 41 5.80 -0.78 26.69
CA ARG A 41 5.15 0.07 25.66
C ARG A 41 5.14 1.53 26.11
N ASN A 42 5.76 2.39 25.31
CA ASN A 42 5.69 3.83 25.51
C ASN A 42 4.27 4.35 25.18
N LEU A 43 3.56 4.89 26.17
CA LEU A 43 2.18 5.34 26.02
C LEU A 43 2.02 6.51 25.04
N LEU A 44 3.02 7.41 24.97
CA LEU A 44 3.00 8.53 24.02
C LEU A 44 3.11 8.02 22.59
N TYR A 45 3.98 7.03 22.36
CA TYR A 45 4.13 6.42 21.05
C TYR A 45 2.86 5.68 20.61
N GLU A 46 2.25 4.87 21.48
CA GLU A 46 1.02 4.15 21.16
C GLU A 46 -0.11 5.11 20.81
N HIS A 47 -0.26 6.20 21.56
CA HIS A 47 -1.28 7.22 21.33
C HIS A 47 -1.09 7.93 19.97
N ALA A 48 0.15 8.22 19.60
CA ALA A 48 0.47 8.78 18.29
C ALA A 48 0.27 7.76 17.16
N ARG A 49 0.61 6.48 17.39
CA ARG A 49 0.41 5.39 16.42
C ARG A 49 -1.06 5.14 16.11
N GLU A 50 -1.93 5.31 17.11
CA GLU A 50 -3.39 5.22 16.97
C GLU A 50 -4.01 6.44 16.27
N GLY A 51 -3.20 7.48 15.97
CA GLY A 51 -3.63 8.66 15.22
C GLY A 51 -4.38 9.69 16.06
N TYR A 52 -4.39 9.55 17.38
CA TYR A 52 -5.01 10.54 18.27
C TYR A 52 -4.18 11.82 18.42
N SER A 53 -2.86 11.71 18.25
CA SER A 53 -1.93 12.83 18.35
C SER A 53 -0.77 12.67 17.37
N ALA A 54 -0.04 13.76 17.12
CA ALA A 54 1.23 13.69 16.42
C ALA A 54 2.32 13.08 17.32
N LEU A 55 3.38 12.53 16.72
CA LEU A 55 4.56 12.09 17.47
C LEU A 55 5.19 13.29 18.23
N PRO A 56 5.70 13.08 19.46
CA PRO A 56 6.39 14.13 20.19
C PRO A 56 7.57 14.69 19.40
N GLN A 57 7.65 16.01 19.30
CA GLN A 57 8.77 16.69 18.66
C GLN A 57 9.92 16.77 19.66
N LEU A 58 10.95 15.95 19.47
CA LEU A 58 12.19 15.99 20.23
C LEU A 58 13.24 16.78 19.45
N ASP A 59 13.96 17.65 20.14
CA ASP A 59 15.08 18.35 19.53
C ASP A 59 16.31 17.44 19.50
N MET A 60 16.55 16.84 18.33
CA MET A 60 17.67 15.93 18.10
C MET A 60 18.94 16.65 17.64
N GLU A 61 18.85 17.90 17.16
CA GLU A 61 19.97 18.66 16.61
C GLU A 61 21.16 18.74 17.59
N PRO A 62 20.97 19.16 18.85
CA PRO A 62 22.06 19.23 19.82
C PRO A 62 22.66 17.86 20.17
N LEU A 63 21.84 16.81 20.17
CA LEU A 63 22.30 15.44 20.47
C LEU A 63 23.17 14.89 19.34
N CYS A 64 22.84 15.20 18.09
CA CYS A 64 23.62 14.81 16.92
C CYS A 64 24.87 15.67 16.74
N ALA A 65 24.79 16.98 17.06
CA ALA A 65 25.90 17.92 16.90
C ALA A 65 27.01 17.69 17.93
N TYR A 66 26.66 17.40 19.19
CA TYR A 66 27.60 17.23 20.29
C TYR A 66 27.29 15.97 21.13
N PRO A 67 27.47 14.77 20.56
CA PRO A 67 27.11 13.51 21.23
C PRO A 67 27.92 13.26 22.51
N GLU A 68 29.18 13.70 22.55
CA GLU A 68 30.05 13.54 23.71
C GLU A 68 29.57 14.37 24.91
N ASP A 69 29.02 15.55 24.67
CA ASP A 69 28.51 16.43 25.71
C ASP A 69 27.23 15.85 26.30
N ALA A 70 26.36 15.31 25.45
CA ALA A 70 25.17 14.58 25.85
C ALA A 70 25.53 13.32 26.66
N ALA A 71 26.55 12.56 26.25
CA ALA A 71 27.04 11.39 26.98
C ALA A 71 27.52 11.75 28.39
N ARG A 72 28.35 12.79 28.52
CA ARG A 72 28.82 13.27 29.84
C ARG A 72 27.65 13.72 30.73
N ALA A 73 26.67 14.43 30.16
CA ALA A 73 25.48 14.86 30.90
C ALA A 73 24.64 13.67 31.41
N LEU A 74 24.52 12.59 30.61
CA LEU A 74 23.83 11.37 31.02
C LEU A 74 24.55 10.66 32.18
N GLU A 75 25.88 10.54 32.13
CA GLU A 75 26.63 9.89 33.22
C GLU A 75 26.56 10.65 34.53
N LEU A 76 26.58 11.98 34.48
CA LEU A 76 26.41 12.83 35.67
C LEU A 76 25.04 12.63 36.32
N ARG A 77 23.99 12.44 35.50
CA ARG A 77 22.61 12.24 35.98
C ARG A 77 22.34 10.83 36.51
N LYS A 78 23.18 9.84 36.16
CA LYS A 78 23.08 8.44 36.61
C LYS A 78 21.70 7.81 36.36
N GLY A 79 21.05 8.17 35.25
CA GLY A 79 19.75 7.64 34.86
C GLY A 79 19.80 6.20 34.33
N GLU A 80 18.66 5.77 33.78
CA GLU A 80 18.51 4.48 33.10
C GLU A 80 19.38 4.40 31.83
N LEU A 81 19.35 5.45 31.01
CA LEU A 81 20.18 5.57 29.81
C LEU A 81 21.62 5.98 30.15
N ARG A 82 22.57 5.35 29.46
CA ARG A 82 24.02 5.60 29.60
C ARG A 82 24.64 6.01 28.29
N SER A 83 25.91 6.41 28.34
CA SER A 83 26.68 6.83 27.16
C SER A 83 26.67 5.81 26.02
N LYS A 84 26.70 4.52 26.38
CA LYS A 84 26.68 3.38 25.43
C LYS A 84 25.39 3.27 24.63
N ASP A 85 24.28 3.81 25.12
CA ASP A 85 22.96 3.67 24.51
C ASP A 85 22.71 4.79 23.49
N LEU A 86 23.45 5.90 23.59
CA LEU A 86 23.31 7.09 22.75
C LEU A 86 23.51 6.84 21.25
N PRO A 87 24.51 6.04 20.80
CA PRO A 87 24.67 5.72 19.38
C PRO A 87 23.51 4.91 18.76
N GLY A 88 22.69 4.25 19.59
CA GLY A 88 21.55 3.46 19.13
C GLY A 88 20.28 4.27 18.84
N ILE A 89 20.20 5.51 19.31
CA ILE A 89 18.93 6.25 19.38
C ILE A 89 18.52 6.85 18.02
N ASP A 90 19.46 7.14 17.12
CA ASP A 90 19.18 8.05 16.00
C ASP A 90 19.75 7.67 14.61
N PRO A 91 21.00 7.18 14.44
CA PRO A 91 21.59 7.04 13.11
C PRO A 91 20.92 5.97 12.24
N GLN A 92 20.46 4.86 12.84
CA GLN A 92 19.73 3.81 12.12
C GLN A 92 18.34 4.27 11.68
N TYR A 93 17.65 5.07 12.50
CA TYR A 93 16.33 5.59 12.16
C TYR A 93 16.41 6.61 11.02
N GLN A 94 17.36 7.55 11.08
CA GLN A 94 17.53 8.57 10.05
C GLN A 94 17.94 7.98 8.70
N SER A 95 18.90 7.04 8.68
CA SER A 95 19.33 6.37 7.46
C SER A 95 18.20 5.58 6.80
N LEU A 96 17.38 4.88 7.58
CA LEU A 96 16.20 4.18 7.08
C LEU A 96 15.14 5.15 6.52
N ARG A 97 14.91 6.28 7.19
CA ARG A 97 14.02 7.34 6.69
C ARG A 97 14.54 7.96 5.40
N ALA A 98 15.84 8.17 5.27
CA ALA A 98 16.47 8.68 4.06
C ALA A 98 16.29 7.70 2.89
N ARG A 99 16.55 6.40 3.12
CA ARG A 99 16.29 5.35 2.13
C ARG A 99 14.82 5.30 1.73
N GLY A 100 13.90 5.44 2.69
CA GLY A 100 12.46 5.51 2.42
C GLY A 100 12.06 6.68 1.52
N ARG A 101 12.70 7.86 1.66
CA ARG A 101 12.48 8.99 0.75
C ARG A 101 12.94 8.67 -0.67
N GLU A 102 14.09 8.01 -0.80
CA GLU A 102 14.62 7.59 -2.11
C GLU A 102 13.70 6.58 -2.80
N ILE A 103 13.22 5.58 -2.07
CA ILE A 103 12.24 4.62 -2.58
C ILE A 103 10.97 5.33 -3.05
N ARG A 104 10.46 6.31 -2.28
CA ARG A 104 9.28 7.09 -2.70
C ARG A 104 9.53 7.87 -3.98
N LYS A 105 10.71 8.51 -4.13
CA LYS A 105 11.08 9.19 -5.38
C LYS A 105 11.09 8.22 -6.56
N GLN A 106 11.67 7.04 -6.37
CA GLN A 106 11.68 5.99 -7.39
C GLN A 106 10.25 5.56 -7.75
N LEU A 107 9.40 5.29 -6.75
CA LEU A 107 7.99 4.92 -6.96
C LEU A 107 7.21 6.01 -7.69
N THR A 108 7.43 7.28 -7.38
CA THR A 108 6.80 8.41 -8.08
C THR A 108 7.09 8.40 -9.59
N LEU A 109 8.28 7.94 -10.00
CA LEU A 109 8.64 7.81 -11.41
C LEU A 109 8.13 6.51 -12.04
N LEU A 110 8.06 5.43 -11.26
CA LEU A 110 7.65 4.12 -11.75
C LEU A 110 6.14 4.02 -11.99
N TYR A 111 5.29 4.61 -11.14
CA TYR A 111 3.84 4.49 -11.31
C TYR A 111 3.31 5.06 -12.64
N PRO A 112 3.73 6.25 -13.12
CA PRO A 112 3.32 6.73 -14.43
C PRO A 112 3.83 5.84 -15.57
N LYS A 113 5.05 5.32 -15.44
CA LYS A 113 5.66 4.44 -16.44
C LYS A 113 4.93 3.09 -16.52
N GLU A 114 4.55 2.53 -15.37
CA GLU A 114 3.72 1.32 -15.29
C GLU A 114 2.39 1.53 -16.01
N ALA A 115 1.68 2.62 -15.70
CA ALA A 115 0.41 2.95 -16.35
C ALA A 115 0.54 3.12 -17.88
N GLN A 116 1.61 3.78 -18.34
CA GLN A 116 1.87 3.94 -19.77
C GLN A 116 2.12 2.59 -20.48
N LEU A 117 2.89 1.70 -19.86
CA LEU A 117 3.17 0.38 -20.41
C LEU A 117 1.93 -0.51 -20.40
N GLU A 118 1.12 -0.43 -19.35
CA GLU A 118 -0.16 -1.13 -19.24
C GLU A 118 -1.09 -0.75 -20.40
N GLU A 119 -1.26 0.55 -20.66
CA GLU A 119 -2.09 1.04 -21.77
C GLU A 119 -1.57 0.52 -23.13
N GLN A 120 -0.27 0.66 -23.40
CA GLN A 120 0.34 0.20 -24.65
C GLN A 120 0.16 -1.31 -24.86
N PHE A 121 0.29 -2.09 -23.79
CA PHE A 121 0.11 -3.53 -23.83
C PHE A 121 -1.33 -3.88 -24.20
N TYR A 122 -2.31 -3.35 -23.48
CA TYR A 122 -3.72 -3.69 -23.72
C TYR A 122 -4.21 -3.23 -25.09
N LEU A 123 -3.79 -2.05 -25.57
CA LEU A 123 -4.16 -1.56 -26.91
C LEU A 123 -3.70 -2.50 -28.04
N ARG A 124 -2.58 -3.22 -27.85
CA ARG A 124 -2.09 -4.21 -28.80
C ARG A 124 -2.71 -5.58 -28.57
N ALA A 125 -2.76 -6.03 -27.32
CA ALA A 125 -3.26 -7.36 -26.96
C ALA A 125 -4.73 -7.54 -27.32
N LEU A 126 -5.56 -6.50 -27.16
CA LEU A 126 -6.99 -6.55 -27.51
C LEU A 126 -7.27 -6.64 -29.02
N ARG A 127 -6.25 -6.42 -29.87
CA ARG A 127 -6.36 -6.62 -31.33
C ARG A 127 -6.12 -8.07 -31.74
N LEU A 128 -5.67 -8.92 -30.81
CA LEU A 128 -5.41 -10.32 -31.11
C LEU A 128 -6.73 -11.06 -31.36
N PRO A 129 -6.82 -11.86 -32.42
CA PRO A 129 -7.98 -12.72 -32.63
C PRO A 129 -8.06 -13.78 -31.53
N ASN A 130 -9.28 -14.22 -31.24
CA ASN A 130 -9.49 -15.35 -30.34
C ASN A 130 -8.86 -16.62 -30.92
N GLN A 131 -8.54 -17.57 -30.04
CA GLN A 131 -8.10 -18.89 -30.46
C GLN A 131 -9.20 -19.57 -31.27
N THR A 132 -8.84 -20.10 -32.43
CA THR A 132 -9.75 -20.85 -33.28
C THR A 132 -9.92 -22.27 -32.74
N HIS A 133 -11.16 -22.76 -32.68
CA HIS A 133 -11.42 -24.16 -32.32
C HIS A 133 -10.76 -25.10 -33.36
N PRO A 134 -10.17 -26.25 -32.96
CA PRO A 134 -9.50 -27.17 -33.89
C PRO A 134 -10.39 -27.65 -35.05
N ASP A 135 -11.71 -27.65 -34.87
CA ASP A 135 -12.67 -28.09 -35.90
C ASP A 135 -13.05 -27.01 -36.93
N VAL A 136 -12.49 -25.79 -36.84
CA VAL A 136 -12.69 -24.77 -37.86
C VAL A 136 -11.83 -25.12 -39.09
N VAL A 137 -12.50 -25.56 -40.16
CA VAL A 137 -11.89 -25.89 -41.46
C VAL A 137 -11.11 -24.68 -42.01
N SER A 138 -9.79 -24.84 -42.15
CA SER A 138 -8.93 -23.87 -42.82
C SER A 138 -9.15 -23.97 -44.32
N THR A 139 -9.81 -22.99 -44.93
CA THR A 139 -10.06 -22.93 -46.38
C THR A 139 -8.79 -22.55 -47.14
N HIS A 140 -7.76 -23.37 -47.06
CA HIS A 140 -6.60 -23.29 -47.94
C HIS A 140 -6.59 -24.55 -48.82
N GLY A 141 -7.14 -24.45 -50.04
CA GLY A 141 -6.80 -25.39 -51.12
C GLY A 141 -7.92 -26.12 -51.88
N GLN A 142 -9.08 -25.51 -52.17
CA GLN A 142 -10.01 -26.04 -53.18
C GLN A 142 -10.66 -24.87 -53.97
N GLN A 143 -9.92 -24.26 -54.90
CA GLN A 143 -10.55 -23.61 -56.07
C GLN A 143 -10.41 -24.59 -57.24
N GLY A 144 -11.33 -25.54 -57.32
CA GLY A 144 -11.63 -26.21 -58.60
C GLY A 144 -12.35 -25.20 -59.51
N PRO A 145 -12.17 -25.27 -60.84
CA PRO A 145 -12.75 -24.29 -61.76
C PRO A 145 -14.29 -24.29 -61.67
N PRO A 146 -14.95 -23.13 -61.86
CA PRO A 146 -16.40 -23.05 -61.83
C PRO A 146 -16.98 -23.95 -62.93
N GLY A 147 -17.80 -24.92 -62.54
CA GLY A 147 -18.53 -25.77 -63.49
C GLY A 147 -19.45 -24.94 -64.39
N PRO A 148 -19.70 -25.37 -65.64
CA PRO A 148 -20.47 -24.59 -66.60
C PRO A 148 -21.92 -24.42 -66.15
N CYS A 149 -22.44 -23.20 -66.32
CA CYS A 149 -23.83 -22.85 -66.01
C CYS A 149 -24.82 -23.70 -66.83
N PRO A 150 -25.93 -24.16 -66.22
CA PRO A 150 -26.95 -24.89 -66.97
C PRO A 150 -27.72 -23.94 -67.91
N VAL A 151 -27.77 -24.30 -69.19
CA VAL A 151 -28.57 -23.63 -70.21
C VAL A 151 -30.05 -24.02 -70.05
N PRO A 152 -30.99 -23.06 -70.05
CA PRO A 152 -32.42 -23.37 -69.96
C PRO A 152 -32.94 -24.00 -71.27
N PRO A 153 -33.98 -24.86 -71.20
CA PRO A 153 -34.55 -25.49 -72.39
C PRO A 153 -35.32 -24.48 -73.24
N SER A 154 -35.00 -24.45 -74.54
CA SER A 154 -35.76 -23.70 -75.54
C SER A 154 -37.14 -24.32 -75.74
N LEU A 155 -38.18 -23.46 -75.72
CA LEU A 155 -39.57 -23.79 -76.09
C LEU A 155 -39.71 -24.08 -77.58
#